data_AF-A0A516PUI5-F1
#
_entry.id   AF-A0A516PUI5-F1
#
_cell.length_a   1.000
_cell.length_b   1.000
_cell.length_c   1.000
_cell.angle_alpha   90.00
_cell.angle_beta   90.00
_cell.angle_gamma   90.00
#
_symmetry.space_group_name_H-M   'P 1'
#
loop_
_entity.id
_entity.type
_entity.pdbx_description
1 polymer ?
#
loop_
_entity_poly.entity_id
_entity_poly.type
_entity_poly.pdbx_seq_one_letter_code
_entity_poly.pdbx_strand_id
1 'polypeptide(L)'
;MDMGGFATVMVILMMVIVAFAVVAWMVGQRAKEKREDEFGKLAASRGWQFLAEDNSYAKRWQGKPFERGGRANNIILGHHRNRAFCSFQYSYTSSSYNGKTTTTHTHNFMVVVVSLPAAVPEFSVGAEGAFGGKVAEAFGFHRINTGDDDFDNTFKINATTRTSVVGCCSPDWSSC
;
A
#
# COMPACT_ATOMS: atom_id res chain seq x y z
N MET A 1 -36.50 -35.97 32.24
CA MET A 1 -35.56 -35.06 31.55
C MET A 1 -35.68 -33.71 32.24
N ASP A 2 -34.79 -33.42 33.19
CA ASP A 2 -34.89 -32.25 34.06
C ASP A 2 -34.58 -30.96 33.29
N MET A 3 -35.57 -30.07 33.16
CA MET A 3 -35.40 -28.77 32.49
C MET A 3 -34.27 -27.92 33.10
N GLY A 4 -33.98 -28.09 34.40
CA GLY A 4 -32.91 -27.38 35.09
C GLY A 4 -31.50 -27.73 34.60
N GLY A 5 -31.28 -29.00 34.18
CA GLY A 5 -30.01 -29.46 33.62
C GLY A 5 -29.73 -28.86 32.25
N PHE A 6 -30.74 -28.74 31.40
CA PHE A 6 -30.60 -28.11 30.08
C PHE A 6 -30.34 -26.60 30.20
N ALA A 7 -31.03 -25.91 31.12
CA ALA A 7 -30.80 -24.49 31.37
C ALA A 7 -29.37 -24.21 31.86
N THR A 8 -28.85 -25.03 32.77
CA THR A 8 -27.47 -24.87 33.27
C THR A 8 -26.43 -25.12 32.17
N VAL A 9 -26.62 -26.16 31.35
CA VAL A 9 -25.72 -26.43 30.21
C VAL A 9 -25.75 -25.28 29.19
N MET A 10 -26.93 -24.72 28.89
CA MET A 10 -27.05 -23.57 27.98
C MET A 10 -26.34 -22.32 28.51
N VAL A 11 -26.46 -22.02 29.80
CA VAL A 11 -25.79 -20.86 30.43
C VAL A 11 -24.27 -21.03 30.39
N ILE A 12 -23.76 -22.23 30.69
CA ILE A 12 -22.32 -22.52 30.61
C ILE A 12 -21.82 -22.36 29.17
N LEU A 13 -22.57 -22.90 28.20
CA LEU A 13 -22.20 -22.82 26.78
C LEU A 13 -22.21 -21.37 26.27
N MET A 14 -23.17 -20.56 26.70
CA MET A 14 -23.22 -19.13 26.39
C MET A 14 -22.05 -18.36 27.00
N MET A 15 -21.67 -18.65 28.25
CA MET A 15 -20.47 -18.03 28.87
C MET A 15 -19.18 -18.40 28.13
N VAL A 16 -19.06 -19.64 27.67
CA VAL A 16 -17.90 -20.08 26.88
C VAL A 16 -17.84 -19.32 25.55
N ILE A 17 -18.97 -19.19 24.84
CA ILE A 17 -19.02 -18.43 23.58
C ILE A 17 -18.62 -16.97 23.79
N VAL A 18 -19.14 -16.32 24.83
CA VAL A 18 -18.81 -14.93 25.15
C VAL A 18 -17.31 -14.79 25.48
N ALA A 19 -16.75 -15.70 26.27
CA ALA A 19 -15.31 -15.70 26.57
C ALA A 19 -14.47 -15.85 25.30
N PHE A 20 -14.83 -16.77 24.40
CA PHE A 20 -14.15 -16.94 23.11
C PHE A 20 -14.26 -15.68 22.23
N ALA A 21 -15.42 -15.04 22.17
CA ALA A 21 -15.61 -13.81 21.40
C ALA A 21 -14.73 -12.66 21.93
N VAL A 22 -14.61 -12.51 23.25
CA VAL A 22 -13.75 -11.50 23.88
C VAL A 22 -12.27 -11.77 23.58
N VAL A 23 -11.82 -13.03 23.69
CA VAL A 23 -10.43 -13.40 23.37
C VAL A 23 -10.13 -13.17 21.88
N ALA A 24 -11.03 -13.57 20.98
CA ALA A 24 -10.88 -13.32 19.55
C ALA A 24 -10.78 -11.82 19.22
N TRP A 25 -11.60 -11.00 19.87
CA TRP A 25 -11.56 -9.54 19.71
C TRP A 25 -10.23 -8.94 20.20
N MET A 26 -9.72 -9.37 21.35
CA MET A 26 -8.43 -8.92 21.89
C MET A 26 -7.25 -9.31 21.00
N VAL A 27 -7.24 -10.54 20.46
CA VAL A 27 -6.16 -11.00 19.56
C VAL A 27 -6.20 -10.23 18.23
N GLY A 28 -7.40 -9.92 17.71
CA GLY A 28 -7.57 -9.14 16.48
C GLY A 28 -7.02 -7.71 16.58
N GLN A 29 -7.17 -7.06 17.73
CA GLN A 29 -6.62 -5.72 18.01
C GLN A 29 -5.08 -5.76 18.05
N ARG A 30 -4.51 -6.69 18.82
CA ARG A 30 -3.04 -6.80 18.98
C ARG A 30 -2.29 -7.16 17.69
N ALA A 31 -2.94 -7.86 16.76
CA ALA A 31 -2.32 -8.22 15.49
C ALA A 31 -2.07 -7.02 14.56
N LYS A 32 -2.84 -5.93 14.71
CA LYS A 32 -2.62 -4.68 13.98
C LYS A 32 -1.47 -3.89 14.59
N GLU A 33 -1.51 -3.71 15.91
CA GLU A 33 -0.48 -3.01 16.68
C GLU A 33 0.91 -3.66 16.51
N LYS A 34 1.00 -4.99 16.52
CA LYS A 34 2.29 -5.69 16.36
C LYS A 34 3.00 -5.40 15.05
N ARG A 35 2.26 -5.25 13.94
CA ARG A 35 2.88 -4.95 12.64
C ARG A 35 3.43 -3.52 12.64
N GLU A 36 2.66 -2.58 13.17
CA GLU A 36 3.08 -1.19 13.31
C GLU A 36 4.31 -1.07 14.24
N ASP A 37 4.35 -1.84 15.32
CA ASP A 37 5.49 -1.91 16.24
C ASP A 37 6.76 -2.43 15.57
N GLU A 38 6.67 -3.45 14.72
CA GLU A 38 7.83 -4.01 14.03
C GLU A 38 8.41 -3.02 13.01
N PHE A 39 7.55 -2.35 12.23
CA PHE A 39 7.98 -1.30 11.30
C PHE A 39 8.51 -0.06 12.04
N GLY A 40 7.85 0.33 13.14
CA GLY A 40 8.29 1.42 14.01
C GLY A 40 9.66 1.15 14.63
N LYS A 41 9.92 -0.08 15.12
CA LYS A 41 11.23 -0.49 15.65
C LYS A 41 12.30 -0.49 14.56
N LEU A 42 12.00 -0.98 13.36
CA LEU A 42 12.93 -0.95 12.24
C LEU A 42 13.28 0.49 11.86
N ALA A 43 12.28 1.36 11.76
CA ALA A 43 12.48 2.78 11.46
C ALA A 43 13.32 3.47 12.54
N ALA A 44 12.97 3.27 13.82
CA ALA A 44 13.70 3.81 14.96
C ALA A 44 15.17 3.35 14.98
N SER A 45 15.45 2.09 14.66
CA SER A 45 16.82 1.54 14.62
C SER A 45 17.72 2.21 13.57
N ARG A 46 17.12 2.85 12.55
CA ARG A 46 17.83 3.50 11.44
C ARG A 46 17.72 5.02 11.46
N GLY A 47 17.12 5.59 12.51
CA GLY A 47 16.82 7.03 12.58
C GLY A 47 15.79 7.49 11.55
N TRP A 48 14.95 6.58 11.07
CA TRP A 48 13.86 6.88 10.15
C TRP A 48 12.60 7.19 10.93
N GLN A 49 11.74 8.04 10.36
CA GLN A 49 10.45 8.39 10.94
C GLN A 49 9.40 7.40 10.43
N PHE A 50 8.53 6.97 11.33
CA PHE A 50 7.40 6.11 11.02
C PHE A 50 6.09 6.85 11.26
N LEU A 51 5.19 6.82 10.28
CA LEU A 51 3.83 7.34 10.37
C LEU A 51 2.87 6.19 10.02
N ALA A 52 1.90 5.92 10.90
CA ALA A 52 0.98 4.79 10.74
C ALA A 52 0.05 4.95 9.52
N GLU A 53 -0.58 6.12 9.38
CA GLU A 53 -1.44 6.45 8.25
C GLU A 53 -1.35 7.95 7.94
N ASP A 54 -1.16 8.31 6.67
CA ASP A 54 -1.35 9.68 6.18
C ASP A 54 -1.79 9.67 4.71
N ASN A 55 -3.08 9.93 4.51
CA ASN A 55 -3.71 9.97 3.19
C ASN A 55 -3.25 11.14 2.32
N SER A 56 -2.49 12.10 2.86
CA SER A 56 -1.84 13.14 2.04
C SER A 56 -0.85 12.51 1.06
N TYR A 57 -0.12 11.46 1.47
CA TYR A 57 0.86 10.76 0.64
C TYR A 57 0.22 10.08 -0.57
N ALA A 58 -1.00 9.57 -0.45
CA ALA A 58 -1.73 9.01 -1.59
C ALA A 58 -2.07 10.04 -2.68
N LYS A 59 -2.03 11.34 -2.39
CA LYS A 59 -2.43 12.44 -3.30
C LYS A 59 -1.25 13.27 -3.83
N ARG A 60 -0.04 13.04 -3.32
CA ARG A 60 1.17 13.82 -3.66
C ARG A 60 1.70 13.52 -5.05
N TRP A 61 1.51 12.30 -5.51
CA TRP A 61 1.98 11.83 -6.80
C TRP A 61 0.80 11.62 -7.75
N GLN A 62 1.07 11.88 -9.02
CA GLN A 62 0.13 11.64 -10.10
C GLN A 62 0.63 10.45 -10.94
N GLY A 63 -0.28 9.87 -11.71
CA GLY A 63 0.01 8.67 -12.48
C GLY A 63 -0.16 7.40 -11.66
N LYS A 64 -0.07 6.27 -12.34
CA LYS A 64 -0.27 4.96 -11.73
C LYS A 64 0.88 4.62 -10.78
N PRO A 65 0.63 4.00 -9.61
CA PRO A 65 -0.62 3.40 -9.13
C PRO A 65 -1.63 4.36 -8.46
N PHE A 66 -1.36 5.66 -8.39
CA PHE A 66 -2.16 6.59 -7.61
C PHE A 66 -3.52 6.86 -8.27
N GLU A 67 -4.58 6.64 -7.49
CA GLU A 67 -5.98 6.65 -7.90
C GLU A 67 -6.81 7.40 -6.86
N ARG A 68 -7.98 7.89 -7.28
CA ARG A 68 -8.85 8.65 -6.38
C ARG A 68 -9.37 7.76 -5.24
N GLY A 69 -9.21 8.23 -4.00
CA GLY A 69 -9.64 7.50 -2.81
C GLY A 69 -8.62 6.47 -2.30
N GLY A 70 -7.40 6.49 -2.84
CA GLY A 70 -6.30 5.72 -2.29
C GLY A 70 -5.92 6.14 -0.88
N ARG A 71 -5.37 5.18 -0.13
CA ARG A 71 -4.89 5.32 1.25
C ARG A 71 -3.43 4.94 1.32
N ALA A 72 -2.67 5.64 2.16
CA ALA A 72 -1.25 5.38 2.40
C ALA A 72 -1.03 5.07 3.87
N ASN A 73 -0.55 3.85 4.13
CA ASN A 73 -0.32 3.31 5.46
C ASN A 73 1.14 2.86 5.62
N ASN A 74 1.58 2.69 6.86
CA ASN A 74 2.94 2.22 7.20
C ASN A 74 4.01 3.04 6.48
N ILE A 75 3.94 4.35 6.61
CA ILE A 75 4.81 5.29 5.92
C ILE A 75 6.12 5.37 6.69
N ILE A 76 7.22 5.13 5.99
CA ILE A 76 8.58 5.29 6.51
C ILE A 76 9.22 6.44 5.74
N LEU A 77 9.75 7.42 6.46
CA LEU A 77 10.50 8.54 5.92
C LEU A 77 11.93 8.46 6.40
N GLY A 78 12.88 8.66 5.49
CA GLY A 78 14.29 8.57 5.86
C GLY A 78 15.20 9.19 4.83
N HIS A 79 16.49 9.10 5.12
CA HIS A 79 17.53 9.49 4.20
C HIS A 79 18.39 8.27 3.88
N HIS A 80 18.70 8.09 2.60
CA HIS A 80 19.61 7.06 2.13
C HIS A 80 20.59 7.69 1.15
N ARG A 81 21.89 7.60 1.44
CA ARG A 81 22.97 8.21 0.63
C ARG A 81 22.72 9.70 0.30
N ASN A 82 22.35 10.48 1.31
CA ASN A 82 22.02 11.91 1.20
C ASN A 82 20.82 12.22 0.27
N ARG A 83 19.93 11.25 0.06
CA ARG A 83 18.66 11.42 -0.66
C ARG A 83 17.51 11.13 0.27
N ALA A 84 16.53 12.02 0.32
CA ALA A 84 15.29 11.76 1.03
C ALA A 84 14.54 10.63 0.30
N PHE A 85 14.03 9.67 1.04
CA PHE A 85 13.16 8.65 0.52
C PHE A 85 11.97 8.46 1.44
N CYS A 86 10.89 7.99 0.84
CA CYS A 86 9.70 7.57 1.57
C CYS A 86 9.18 6.27 0.99
N SER A 87 8.78 5.35 1.87
CA SER A 87 8.15 4.09 1.47
C SER A 87 6.84 3.91 2.20
N PHE A 88 5.81 3.46 1.50
CA PHE A 88 4.50 3.28 2.09
C PHE A 88 3.69 2.20 1.38
N GLN A 89 2.75 1.63 2.10
CA GLN A 89 1.75 0.72 1.54
C GLN A 89 0.59 1.55 1.02
N TYR A 90 0.36 1.47 -0.28
CA TYR A 90 -0.72 2.14 -0.96
C TYR A 90 -1.86 1.16 -1.24
N SER A 91 -3.09 1.53 -0.92
CA SER A 91 -4.26 0.72 -1.28
C SER A 91 -5.40 1.57 -1.82
N TYR A 92 -6.15 1.04 -2.78
CA TYR A 92 -7.37 1.66 -3.26
C TYR A 92 -8.42 0.61 -3.59
N THR A 93 -9.67 1.03 -3.59
CA THR A 93 -10.80 0.15 -3.86
C THR A 93 -11.47 0.56 -5.16
N SER A 94 -11.60 -0.39 -6.09
CA SER A 94 -12.34 -0.22 -7.34
C SER A 94 -13.65 -1.00 -7.26
N SER A 95 -14.77 -0.32 -7.47
CA SER A 95 -16.10 -0.95 -7.54
C SER A 95 -16.56 -1.03 -8.98
N SER A 96 -16.91 -2.22 -9.44
CA SER A 96 -17.53 -2.43 -10.76
C SER A 96 -18.99 -2.85 -10.60
N TYR A 97 -19.87 -2.24 -11.38
CA TYR A 97 -21.30 -2.54 -11.39
C TYR A 97 -21.71 -3.08 -12.76
N ASN A 98 -22.24 -4.29 -12.80
CA ASN A 98 -22.67 -4.94 -14.04
C ASN A 98 -24.20 -5.12 -14.10
N GLY A 99 -24.96 -4.14 -13.60
CA GLY A 99 -26.44 -4.13 -13.68
C GLY A 99 -27.18 -5.10 -12.73
N LYS A 100 -26.50 -6.08 -12.13
CA LYS A 100 -27.09 -7.07 -11.21
C LYS A 100 -26.34 -7.22 -9.89
N THR A 101 -25.01 -7.06 -9.92
CA THR A 101 -24.13 -7.23 -8.76
C THR A 101 -23.05 -6.16 -8.78
N THR A 102 -22.75 -5.62 -7.60
CA THR A 102 -21.60 -4.74 -7.36
C THR A 102 -20.45 -5.58 -6.83
N THR A 103 -19.31 -5.60 -7.54
CA THR A 103 -18.10 -6.28 -7.08
C THR A 103 -17.06 -5.25 -6.68
N THR A 104 -16.59 -5.36 -5.45
CA THR A 104 -15.60 -4.46 -4.85
C THR A 104 -14.24 -5.16 -4.79
N HIS A 105 -13.24 -4.63 -5.48
CA HIS A 105 -11.87 -5.14 -5.45
C HIS A 105 -10.95 -4.15 -4.74
N THR A 106 -10.16 -4.65 -3.80
CA THR A 106 -9.12 -3.85 -3.12
C THR A 106 -7.76 -4.22 -3.70
N HIS A 107 -7.05 -3.21 -4.19
CA HIS A 107 -5.70 -3.35 -4.72
C HIS A 107 -4.71 -2.79 -3.72
N ASN A 108 -3.59 -3.50 -3.52
CA ASN A 108 -2.53 -3.11 -2.58
C ASN A 108 -1.20 -3.07 -3.31
N PHE A 109 -0.41 -2.04 -3.07
CA PHE A 109 0.90 -1.80 -3.67
C PHE A 109 1.90 -1.38 -2.60
N MET A 110 3.15 -1.81 -2.76
CA MET A 110 4.27 -1.25 -2.00
C MET A 110 4.91 -0.17 -2.87
N VAL A 111 4.95 1.06 -2.37
CA VAL A 111 5.50 2.20 -3.08
C VAL A 111 6.76 2.67 -2.38
N VAL A 112 7.81 2.92 -3.15
CA VAL A 112 9.06 3.55 -2.69
C VAL A 112 9.33 4.73 -3.59
N VAL A 113 9.47 5.90 -2.98
CA VAL A 113 9.77 7.16 -3.66
C VAL A 113 11.11 7.67 -3.16
N VAL A 114 11.96 8.12 -4.08
CA VAL A 114 13.28 8.67 -3.78
C VAL A 114 13.41 10.03 -4.47
N SER A 115 13.91 11.03 -3.74
CA SER A 115 14.15 12.36 -4.29
C SER A 115 15.28 12.33 -5.32
N LEU A 116 14.97 12.77 -6.53
CA LEU A 116 15.95 12.99 -7.59
C LEU A 116 16.69 14.33 -7.37
N PRO A 117 17.95 14.46 -7.80
CA PRO A 117 18.74 15.67 -7.60
C PRO A 117 18.36 16.80 -8.57
N ALA A 118 17.60 16.49 -9.62
CA ALA A 118 17.15 17.43 -10.64
C ALA A 118 15.79 16.99 -11.19
N ALA A 119 15.03 17.94 -11.74
CA ALA A 119 13.80 17.65 -12.45
C ALA A 119 14.11 16.86 -13.72
N VAL A 120 13.43 15.73 -13.90
CA VAL A 120 13.53 14.89 -15.08
C VAL A 120 12.16 14.75 -15.75
N PRO A 121 12.11 14.51 -17.06
CA PRO A 121 10.87 14.16 -17.74
C PRO A 121 10.20 12.96 -17.07
N GLU A 122 8.87 12.95 -17.05
CA GLU A 122 8.12 11.82 -16.51
C GLU A 122 8.23 10.62 -17.45
N PHE A 123 8.79 9.52 -16.94
CA PHE A 123 8.78 8.23 -17.60
C PHE A 123 8.48 7.14 -16.57
N SER A 124 7.76 6.12 -16.99
CA SER A 124 7.46 4.95 -16.19
C SER A 124 8.03 3.72 -16.87
N VAL A 125 8.67 2.86 -16.10
CA VAL A 125 9.22 1.59 -16.60
C VAL A 125 8.50 0.46 -15.87
N GLY A 126 7.83 -0.41 -16.63
CA GLY A 126 7.21 -1.62 -16.12
C GLY A 126 8.09 -2.84 -16.41
N ALA A 127 8.47 -3.60 -15.38
CA ALA A 127 9.19 -4.86 -15.58
C ALA A 127 8.19 -5.96 -15.96
N GLU A 128 8.32 -6.55 -17.14
CA GLU A 128 7.71 -7.83 -17.49
C GLU A 128 8.75 -8.92 -17.23
N GLY A 129 8.81 -9.45 -16.00
CA GLY A 129 9.70 -10.60 -15.74
C GLY A 129 9.88 -10.99 -14.29
N ALA A 130 9.95 -10.04 -13.36
CA ALA A 130 10.24 -10.39 -11.96
C ALA A 130 9.00 -10.53 -11.06
N PHE A 131 7.88 -9.88 -11.39
CA PHE A 131 6.66 -9.84 -10.56
C PHE A 131 5.33 -10.01 -11.33
N GLY A 132 5.38 -10.51 -12.57
CA GLY A 132 4.21 -10.97 -13.34
C GLY A 132 3.58 -9.91 -14.26
N GLY A 133 3.29 -10.31 -15.51
CA GLY A 133 2.75 -9.45 -16.58
C GLY A 133 1.43 -8.72 -16.27
N LYS A 134 0.70 -9.16 -15.23
CA LYS A 134 -0.53 -8.50 -14.76
C LYS A 134 -0.30 -7.09 -14.21
N VAL A 135 0.88 -6.83 -13.66
CA VAL A 135 1.22 -5.50 -13.12
C VAL A 135 1.41 -4.51 -14.27
N ALA A 136 2.10 -4.91 -15.34
CA ALA A 136 2.30 -4.08 -16.52
C ALA A 136 1.00 -3.78 -17.27
N GLU A 137 0.12 -4.77 -17.39
CA GLU A 137 -1.20 -4.64 -18.03
C GLU A 137 -2.15 -3.75 -17.21
N ALA A 138 -2.21 -3.95 -15.88
CA ALA A 138 -2.98 -3.08 -14.98
C ALA A 138 -2.51 -1.61 -15.06
N PHE A 139 -1.23 -1.39 -15.35
CA PHE A 139 -0.67 -0.07 -15.49
C PHE A 139 -0.73 0.55 -16.90
N GLY A 140 -1.20 -0.19 -17.91
CA GLY A 140 -1.48 0.38 -19.25
C GLY A 140 -0.22 0.87 -19.98
N PHE A 141 0.92 0.22 -19.74
CA PHE A 141 2.16 0.55 -20.45
C PHE A 141 2.06 0.20 -21.94
N HIS A 142 2.30 1.17 -22.82
CA HIS A 142 2.36 0.96 -24.27
C HIS A 142 3.80 0.76 -24.73
N ARG A 143 3.98 0.02 -25.83
CA ARG A 143 5.28 -0.45 -26.32
C ARG A 143 6.08 0.73 -26.91
N ILE A 144 7.27 0.99 -26.37
CA ILE A 144 8.33 1.78 -27.00
C ILE A 144 9.55 0.86 -27.03
N ASN A 145 10.08 0.56 -28.23
CA ASN A 145 11.30 -0.21 -28.37
C ASN A 145 12.49 0.73 -28.19
N THR A 146 13.36 0.41 -27.24
CA THR A 146 14.57 1.18 -26.91
C THR A 146 15.73 0.78 -27.83
N GLY A 147 15.61 -0.36 -28.53
CA GLY A 147 16.61 -0.84 -29.49
C GLY A 147 17.70 -1.71 -28.86
N ASP A 148 17.49 -2.17 -27.63
CA ASP A 148 18.34 -3.13 -26.91
C ASP A 148 17.48 -4.36 -26.56
N ASP A 149 17.78 -5.51 -27.17
CA ASP A 149 16.92 -6.70 -27.09
C ASP A 149 16.85 -7.33 -25.69
N ASP A 150 17.89 -7.20 -24.86
CA ASP A 150 17.89 -7.72 -23.49
C ASP A 150 17.05 -6.84 -22.55
N PHE A 151 17.11 -5.51 -22.77
CA PHE A 151 16.30 -4.54 -22.03
C PHE A 151 14.84 -4.55 -22.46
N ASP A 152 14.56 -4.56 -23.78
CA ASP A 152 13.20 -4.50 -24.33
C ASP A 152 12.38 -5.78 -24.05
N ASN A 153 13.04 -6.92 -23.80
CA ASN A 153 12.38 -8.14 -23.35
C ASN A 153 12.00 -8.14 -21.86
N THR A 154 12.68 -7.35 -21.03
CA THR A 154 12.51 -7.36 -19.56
C THR A 154 11.76 -6.15 -19.04
N PHE A 155 11.86 -5.01 -19.73
CA PHE A 155 11.35 -3.72 -19.26
C PHE A 155 10.64 -2.96 -20.39
N LYS A 156 9.41 -2.52 -20.13
CA LYS A 156 8.64 -1.67 -21.04
C LYS A 156 8.64 -0.23 -20.53
N ILE A 157 9.03 0.72 -21.38
CA ILE A 157 9.06 2.16 -21.06
C ILE A 157 7.80 2.84 -21.59
N ASN A 158 7.16 3.68 -20.76
CA ASN A 158 6.13 4.62 -21.16
C ASN A 158 6.61 6.04 -20.80
N ALA A 159 6.81 6.89 -21.80
CA ALA A 159 7.12 8.30 -21.61
C ALA A 159 5.89 9.13 -21.99
N THR A 160 5.31 9.83 -21.01
CA THR A 160 4.28 10.84 -21.29
C THR A 160 4.93 12.20 -21.12
N THR A 161 4.91 13.01 -22.19
CA THR A 161 5.41 14.39 -22.16
C THR A 161 4.45 15.27 -21.36
N ARG A 162 4.50 15.16 -20.03
CA ARG A 162 3.81 16.08 -19.12
C ARG A 162 4.81 16.57 -18.09
N THR A 163 4.73 17.87 -17.78
CA THR A 163 5.56 18.52 -16.77
C THR A 163 5.30 17.86 -15.42
N SER A 164 6.31 17.19 -14.88
CA SER A 164 6.23 16.47 -13.61
C SER A 164 6.12 17.44 -12.44
N VAL A 165 5.13 17.20 -11.56
CA VAL A 165 5.12 17.78 -10.22
C VAL A 165 5.98 16.85 -9.36
N VAL A 166 7.17 17.32 -8.94
CA VAL A 166 8.05 16.55 -8.07
C VAL A 166 7.38 16.43 -6.70
N GLY A 167 6.73 15.30 -6.45
CA GLY A 167 6.16 15.01 -5.13
C GLY A 167 7.30 14.73 -4.13
N CYS A 168 7.36 15.52 -3.06
CA CYS A 168 8.40 15.38 -2.05
C CYS A 168 8.05 14.34 -0.98
N CYS A 169 9.09 13.68 -0.50
CA CYS A 169 9.08 12.81 0.66
C CYS A 169 9.26 13.55 2.00
N SER A 170 8.93 14.85 2.08
CA SER A 170 9.00 15.60 3.34
C SER A 170 7.64 15.65 4.03
N PRO A 171 7.53 15.58 5.37
CA PRO A 171 6.25 15.77 6.07
C PRO A 171 5.57 17.10 5.71
N ASP A 172 6.36 18.14 5.43
CA ASP A 172 5.92 19.48 5.10
C ASP A 172 6.10 19.81 3.61
N TRP A 173 5.16 20.58 3.06
CA TRP A 173 5.22 21.04 1.67
C TRP A 173 6.22 22.18 1.45
N SER A 174 6.70 22.81 2.53
CA SER A 174 7.65 23.95 2.51
C SER A 174 9.11 23.54 2.34
N SER A 175 9.43 22.26 2.53
CA SER A 175 10.78 21.71 2.31
C SER A 175 10.99 21.22 0.87
N CYS A 176 10.05 21.56 0.00
CA CYS A 176 10.08 21.45 -1.45
C CYS A 176 10.21 22.87 -2.04
#